data_AF-A0A7K5Z8V2-F1
#
_entry.id   AF-A0A7K5Z8V2-F1
#
_cell.length_a   1.000
_cell.length_b   1.000
_cell.length_c   1.000
_cell.angle_alpha   90.00
_cell.angle_beta   90.00
_cell.angle_gamma   90.00
#
_symmetry.space_group_name_H-M   'P 1'
#
loop_
_entity.id
_entity.type
_entity.pdbx_description
1 polymer ?
#
loop_
_entity_poly.entity_id
_entity_poly.type
_entity_poly.pdbx_seq_one_letter_code
_entity_poly.pdbx_strand_id
1 'polypeptide(L)'
;LSPGRLLVGAPWDGDRQGDIYKCLVGPPNATCAKANLGATVPQLSPVPGAHLGMTLLDAEDGGFVACAPLWSQECGTSVFSTGLCTRLDGDLRPVGTMAPAAQRCPTYMDIVIVLDGSNSIYPWTEVQSFLRSVLARFFVGPGQIQV
;
A
#
# COMPACT_ATOMS: atom_id res chain seq x y z
N LEU A 1 24.13 22.61 -18.65
CA LEU A 1 22.88 22.38 -17.90
C LEU A 1 22.63 20.89 -17.90
N SER A 2 22.62 20.24 -16.74
CA SER A 2 22.26 18.82 -16.66
C SER A 2 20.82 18.65 -17.18
N PRO A 3 20.54 17.67 -18.05
CA PRO A 3 19.19 17.46 -18.54
C PRO A 3 18.23 17.21 -17.35
N GLY A 4 17.05 17.82 -17.42
CA GLY A 4 16.00 17.60 -16.42
C GLY A 4 15.58 16.13 -16.41
N ARG A 5 15.10 15.65 -15.26
CA ARG A 5 14.64 14.27 -15.08
C ARG A 5 13.18 14.29 -14.64
N LEU A 6 12.35 13.47 -15.27
CA LEU A 6 10.97 13.23 -14.88
C LEU A 6 10.86 11.84 -14.26
N LEU A 7 10.19 11.74 -13.11
CA LEU A 7 9.81 10.47 -12.52
C LEU A 7 8.35 10.18 -12.81
N VAL A 8 8.08 8.93 -13.17
CA VAL A 8 6.74 8.45 -13.52
C VAL A 8 6.45 7.19 -12.72
N GLY A 9 5.33 7.19 -12.01
CA GLY A 9 4.82 5.99 -11.33
C GLY A 9 4.02 5.11 -12.28
N ALA A 10 4.20 3.80 -12.21
CA ALA A 10 3.51 2.82 -13.03
C ALA A 10 2.91 1.71 -12.14
N PRO A 11 1.87 2.02 -11.34
CA PRO A 11 1.34 1.10 -10.31
C PRO A 11 0.68 -0.17 -10.84
N TRP A 12 0.49 -0.31 -12.16
CA TRP A 12 -0.07 -1.52 -12.78
C TRP A 12 0.97 -2.41 -13.45
N ASP A 13 2.22 -1.97 -13.53
CA ASP A 13 3.29 -2.72 -14.14
C ASP A 13 3.65 -3.98 -13.31
N GLY A 14 4.07 -5.05 -13.99
CA GLY A 14 4.42 -6.33 -13.35
C GLY A 14 3.30 -6.96 -12.51
N ASP A 15 2.12 -7.19 -13.10
CA ASP A 15 0.92 -7.73 -12.44
C ASP A 15 0.51 -6.96 -11.17
N ARG A 16 0.34 -5.63 -11.32
CA ARG A 16 -0.07 -4.73 -10.23
C ARG A 16 0.92 -4.66 -9.06
N GLN A 17 2.13 -5.20 -9.21
CA GLN A 17 3.22 -4.95 -8.28
C GLN A 17 3.60 -3.47 -8.25
N GLY A 18 3.60 -2.86 -9.45
CA GLY A 18 3.98 -1.48 -9.68
C GLY A 18 5.49 -1.27 -9.72
N ASP A 19 5.90 -0.22 -10.43
CA ASP A 19 7.28 0.27 -10.44
C ASP A 19 7.33 1.77 -10.72
N ILE A 20 8.52 2.34 -10.76
CA ILE A 20 8.78 3.71 -11.17
C ILE A 20 9.72 3.74 -12.37
N TYR A 21 9.61 4.82 -13.14
CA TYR A 21 10.38 5.05 -14.35
C TYR A 21 11.05 6.41 -14.31
N LYS A 22 12.28 6.47 -14.82
CA LYS A 22 13.08 7.69 -14.98
C LYS A 22 13.15 8.06 -16.46
N CYS A 23 12.58 9.21 -16.80
CA CYS A 23 12.54 9.72 -18.16
C CYS A 23 13.44 10.95 -18.29
N LEU A 24 14.20 11.03 -19.39
CA LEU A 24 14.98 12.23 -19.72
C LEU A 24 14.05 13.32 -20.25
N VAL A 25 14.25 14.56 -19.83
CA VAL A 25 13.51 15.73 -20.32
C VAL A 25 14.41 16.52 -21.27
N GLY A 26 13.91 16.81 -22.47
CA GLY A 26 14.58 17.66 -23.47
C GLY A 26 14.70 17.03 -24.85
N PRO A 27 15.33 15.85 -25.00
CA PRO A 27 15.46 15.21 -26.31
C PRO A 27 14.10 14.77 -26.88
N PRO A 28 13.85 14.95 -28.20
CA PRO A 28 12.72 14.29 -28.86
C PRO A 28 12.91 12.77 -28.78
N ASN A 29 11.83 12.02 -28.55
CA ASN A 29 11.82 10.57 -28.34
C ASN A 29 12.64 10.08 -27.13
N ALA A 30 12.67 10.84 -26.04
CA ALA A 30 13.30 10.40 -24.81
C ALA A 30 12.68 9.09 -24.29
N THR A 31 13.54 8.14 -23.92
CA THR A 31 13.13 6.86 -23.34
C THR A 31 13.04 6.95 -21.82
N CYS A 32 12.18 6.11 -21.24
CA CYS A 32 12.02 5.96 -19.81
C CYS A 32 12.65 4.64 -19.36
N ALA A 33 13.57 4.69 -18.40
CA ALA A 33 14.19 3.51 -17.82
C ALA A 33 13.41 3.07 -16.56
N LYS A 34 13.04 1.80 -16.49
CA LYS A 34 12.40 1.18 -15.32
C LYS A 34 13.41 1.03 -14.18
N ALA A 35 13.01 1.34 -12.94
CA ALA A 35 13.88 1.24 -11.78
C ALA A 35 14.05 -0.20 -11.25
N ASN A 36 13.10 -1.11 -11.52
CA ASN A 36 13.12 -2.50 -11.08
C ASN A 36 13.14 -2.64 -9.55
N LEU A 37 12.31 -1.84 -8.87
CA LEU A 37 12.27 -1.78 -7.41
C LEU A 37 11.68 -3.04 -6.76
N GLY A 38 10.78 -3.74 -7.45
CA GLY A 38 10.21 -4.99 -6.96
C GLY A 38 11.31 -6.01 -6.60
N ALA A 39 12.34 -6.18 -7.42
CA ALA A 39 13.41 -7.13 -7.18
C ALA A 39 14.43 -6.67 -6.12
N THR A 40 14.55 -5.36 -5.90
CA THR A 40 15.60 -4.78 -5.03
C THR A 40 15.10 -4.45 -3.63
N VAL A 41 13.78 -4.38 -3.43
CA VAL A 41 13.15 -4.17 -2.13
C VAL A 41 12.43 -5.47 -1.70
N PRO A 42 13.03 -6.30 -0.83
CA PRO A 42 12.48 -7.61 -0.46
C PRO A 42 11.05 -7.55 0.06
N GLN A 43 10.69 -6.48 0.77
CA GLN A 43 9.35 -6.28 1.33
C GLN A 43 8.27 -6.05 0.25
N LEU A 44 8.66 -5.63 -0.96
CA LEU A 44 7.75 -5.48 -2.09
C LEU A 44 7.52 -6.81 -2.81
N SER A 45 8.42 -7.79 -2.69
CA SER A 45 8.37 -9.05 -3.45
C SER A 45 8.00 -10.27 -2.60
N PRO A 46 7.14 -11.18 -3.08
CA PRO A 46 6.12 -11.03 -4.11
C PRO A 46 4.78 -10.77 -3.41
N VAL A 47 4.41 -9.51 -3.23
CA VAL A 47 3.07 -9.17 -2.73
C VAL A 47 2.27 -8.64 -3.92
N PRO A 48 1.48 -9.49 -4.61
CA PRO A 48 0.66 -9.05 -5.74
C PRO A 48 -0.25 -7.90 -5.32
N GLY A 49 -0.39 -6.89 -6.18
CA GLY A 49 -1.26 -5.74 -5.88
C GLY A 49 -0.67 -4.75 -4.88
N ALA A 50 0.66 -4.67 -4.70
CA ALA A 50 1.28 -3.61 -3.91
C ALA A 50 1.08 -2.21 -4.55
N HIS A 51 1.01 -2.14 -5.88
CA HIS A 51 0.79 -0.92 -6.64
C HIS A 51 1.82 0.20 -6.34
N LEU A 52 3.10 -0.17 -6.33
CA LEU A 52 4.20 0.78 -6.13
C LEU A 52 4.18 1.89 -7.19
N GLY A 53 4.43 3.13 -6.75
CA GLY A 53 4.46 4.30 -7.62
C GLY A 53 3.11 5.03 -7.73
N MET A 54 2.08 4.62 -6.96
CA MET A 54 0.86 5.43 -6.81
C MET A 54 1.11 6.77 -6.13
N THR A 55 2.17 6.87 -5.32
CA THR A 55 2.59 8.14 -4.72
C THR A 55 4.10 8.28 -4.86
N LEU A 56 4.51 9.46 -5.35
CA LEU A 56 5.91 9.85 -5.50
C LEU A 56 6.12 11.20 -4.81
N LEU A 57 7.21 11.33 -4.07
CA LEU A 57 7.63 12.58 -3.45
C LEU A 57 9.11 12.82 -3.75
N ASP A 58 9.49 14.07 -3.92
CA ASP A 58 10.88 14.49 -3.86
C ASP A 58 11.36 14.53 -2.39
N ALA A 59 12.64 14.25 -2.20
CA ALA A 59 13.30 14.38 -0.90
C ALA A 59 14.32 15.51 -0.93
N GLU A 60 14.49 16.21 0.20
CA GLU A 60 15.36 17.39 0.31
C GLU A 60 16.84 17.09 0.02
N ASP A 61 17.27 15.83 0.15
CA ASP A 61 18.64 15.38 -0.14
C ASP A 61 18.88 15.04 -1.62
N GLY A 62 17.93 15.37 -2.51
CA GLY A 62 18.00 15.03 -3.92
C GLY A 62 17.63 13.57 -4.24
N GLY A 63 17.15 12.84 -3.24
CA GLY A 63 16.50 11.55 -3.40
C GLY A 63 15.00 11.66 -3.66
N PHE A 64 14.32 10.52 -3.57
CA PHE A 64 12.88 10.41 -3.80
C PHE A 64 12.25 9.40 -2.84
N VAL A 65 10.94 9.47 -2.67
CA VAL A 65 10.16 8.46 -1.99
C VAL A 65 9.12 7.92 -2.94
N ALA A 66 9.06 6.60 -3.08
CA ALA A 66 8.01 5.90 -3.82
C ALA A 66 7.18 5.05 -2.87
N CYS A 67 5.86 5.17 -2.94
CA CYS A 67 4.95 4.43 -2.06
C CYS A 67 3.98 3.54 -2.83
N ALA A 68 3.59 2.48 -2.14
CA ALA A 68 2.68 1.41 -2.49
C ALA A 68 1.56 1.37 -1.43
N PRO A 69 0.56 2.27 -1.48
CA PRO A 69 -0.45 2.39 -0.42
C PRO A 69 -1.37 1.17 -0.28
N LEU A 70 -1.45 0.31 -1.30
CA LEU A 70 -2.22 -0.94 -1.25
C LEU A 70 -1.38 -2.17 -0.89
N TRP A 71 -0.08 -1.98 -0.63
CA TRP A 71 0.72 -3.03 -0.03
C TRP A 71 0.10 -3.48 1.29
N SER A 72 -0.01 -4.79 1.45
CA SER A 72 -0.70 -5.40 2.58
C SER A 72 0.20 -6.39 3.30
N GLN A 73 0.16 -6.33 4.62
CA GLN A 73 0.85 -7.23 5.52
C GLN A 73 -0.07 -8.38 5.90
N GLU A 74 0.39 -9.61 5.71
CA GLU A 74 -0.31 -10.79 6.22
C GLU A 74 0.05 -11.04 7.69
N CYS A 75 -0.97 -11.29 8.50
CA CYS A 75 -0.87 -11.59 9.92
C CYS A 75 -1.81 -12.74 10.26
N GLY A 76 -1.28 -13.97 10.22
CA GLY A 76 -2.09 -15.18 10.37
C GLY A 76 -3.06 -15.33 9.19
N THR A 77 -4.37 -15.29 9.46
CA THR A 77 -5.42 -15.35 8.42
C THR A 77 -5.93 -13.97 8.00
N SER A 78 -5.41 -12.89 8.58
CA SER A 78 -5.85 -11.53 8.31
C SER A 78 -4.85 -10.79 7.44
N VAL A 79 -5.35 -9.87 6.61
CA VAL A 79 -4.56 -9.04 5.71
C VAL A 79 -4.80 -7.58 6.09
N PHE A 80 -3.72 -6.85 6.39
CA PHE A 80 -3.76 -5.45 6.79
C PHE A 80 -3.11 -4.58 5.73
N SER A 81 -3.88 -3.72 5.06
CA SER A 81 -3.35 -2.76 4.09
C SER A 81 -2.71 -1.58 4.83
N THR A 82 -1.44 -1.71 5.17
CA THR A 82 -0.67 -0.69 5.91
C THR A 82 0.09 0.25 4.98
N GLY A 83 0.23 -0.15 3.71
CA GLY A 83 1.09 0.52 2.74
C GLY A 83 2.57 0.34 3.05
N LEU A 84 3.40 0.61 2.04
CA LEU A 84 4.86 0.58 2.13
C LEU A 84 5.43 1.71 1.29
N CYS A 85 6.46 2.37 1.79
CA CYS A 85 7.24 3.36 1.06
C CYS A 85 8.71 2.93 1.02
N THR A 86 9.40 3.29 -0.04
CA THR A 86 10.85 3.15 -0.15
C THR A 86 11.49 4.49 -0.45
N ARG A 87 12.53 4.84 0.31
CA ARG A 87 13.40 5.97 0.01
C ARG A 87 14.41 5.52 -1.03
N LEU A 88 14.65 6.38 -2.00
CA LEU A 88 15.52 6.18 -3.15
C LEU A 88 16.54 7.30 -3.21
N ASP A 89 17.76 6.99 -3.60
CA ASP A 89 18.75 8.02 -3.93
C ASP A 89 18.51 8.63 -5.34
N GLY A 90 19.36 9.57 -5.75
CA GLY A 90 19.25 10.23 -7.05
C GLY A 90 19.42 9.29 -8.28
N ASP A 91 19.92 8.07 -8.05
CA ASP A 91 20.09 7.00 -9.04
C ASP A 91 18.98 5.94 -8.95
N LEU A 92 17.95 6.19 -8.14
CA LEU A 92 16.82 5.30 -7.88
C LEU A 92 17.20 3.98 -7.21
N ARG A 93 18.28 3.99 -6.42
CA ARG A 93 18.65 2.83 -5.59
C ARG A 93 17.93 2.91 -4.25
N PRO A 94 17.34 1.81 -3.74
CA PRO A 94 16.76 1.77 -2.41
C PRO A 94 17.77 2.10 -1.33
N VAL A 95 17.43 3.06 -0.46
CA VAL A 95 18.22 3.45 0.72
C VAL A 95 17.58 2.92 1.99
N GLY A 96 16.26 2.78 2.00
CA GLY A 96 15.53 2.23 3.14
C GLY A 96 14.04 2.15 2.88
N THR A 97 13.35 1.32 3.66
CA THR A 97 11.91 1.12 3.58
C THR A 97 11.22 1.69 4.81
N MET A 98 10.01 2.21 4.61
CA MET A 98 9.17 2.78 5.65
C MET A 98 7.77 2.19 5.51
N ALA A 99 7.26 1.58 6.58
CA ALA A 99 5.88 1.12 6.66
C ALA A 99 5.25 1.71 7.94
N PRO A 100 4.83 2.99 7.93
CA PRO A 100 4.48 3.71 9.17
C PRO A 100 3.28 3.10 9.89
N ALA A 101 2.33 2.53 9.13
CA ALA A 101 1.16 1.87 9.69
C ALA A 101 1.35 0.35 9.85
N ALA A 102 2.55 -0.20 9.55
CA ALA A 102 2.82 -1.61 9.81
C ALA A 102 2.80 -1.85 11.32
N GLN A 103 1.85 -2.65 11.75
CA GLN A 103 1.72 -3.05 13.15
C GLN A 103 2.39 -4.41 13.33
N ARG A 104 2.90 -4.67 14.54
CA ARG A 104 3.20 -6.04 14.94
C ARG A 104 1.90 -6.81 14.87
N CYS A 105 1.88 -7.94 14.18
CA CYS A 105 0.69 -8.79 14.06
C CYS A 105 0.13 -9.11 15.45
N PRO A 106 -0.92 -8.41 15.91
CA PRO A 106 -1.39 -8.57 17.26
C PRO A 106 -2.21 -9.86 17.32
N THR A 107 -2.10 -10.59 18.42
CA THR A 107 -2.94 -11.77 18.67
C THR A 107 -4.37 -11.41 19.09
N TYR A 108 -4.62 -10.13 19.34
CA TYR A 108 -5.90 -9.57 19.78
C TYR A 108 -6.30 -8.44 18.83
N MET A 109 -7.59 -8.32 18.52
CA MET A 109 -8.13 -7.25 17.68
C MET A 109 -9.33 -6.62 18.38
N ASP A 110 -9.40 -5.29 18.35
CA ASP A 110 -10.57 -4.52 18.76
C ASP A 110 -11.32 -4.12 17.48
N ILE A 111 -12.61 -4.47 17.38
CA ILE A 111 -13.39 -4.24 16.16
C ILE A 111 -14.40 -3.11 16.40
N VAL A 112 -14.27 -2.04 15.61
CA VAL A 112 -15.26 -0.94 15.59
C VAL A 112 -16.09 -1.04 14.31
N ILE A 113 -17.41 -1.20 14.45
CA ILE A 113 -18.35 -1.23 13.33
C ILE A 113 -19.19 0.05 13.36
N VAL A 114 -19.03 0.90 12.35
CA VAL A 114 -19.83 2.11 12.19
C VAL A 114 -21.00 1.80 11.25
N LEU A 115 -22.22 1.92 11.75
CA LEU A 115 -23.44 1.61 11.02
C LEU A 115 -24.26 2.86 10.79
N ASP A 116 -24.80 3.01 9.57
CA ASP A 116 -25.89 3.93 9.34
C ASP A 116 -27.16 3.38 10.03
N GLY A 117 -27.80 4.23 10.83
CA GLY A 117 -29.04 3.93 11.56
C GLY A 117 -30.19 4.86 11.15
N SER A 118 -30.05 5.57 10.04
CA SER A 118 -31.07 6.48 9.54
C SER A 118 -32.28 5.74 8.96
N ASN A 119 -33.40 6.44 8.83
CA ASN A 119 -34.66 5.87 8.37
C ASN A 119 -34.73 5.62 6.85
N SER A 120 -33.75 6.11 6.08
CA SER A 120 -33.68 5.92 4.62
C SER A 120 -33.31 4.48 4.22
N ILE A 121 -32.74 3.71 5.14
CA ILE A 121 -32.31 2.32 4.93
C ILE A 121 -33.16 1.31 5.73
N TYR A 122 -34.27 1.78 6.33
CA TYR A 122 -35.28 0.91 6.92
C TYR A 122 -35.86 -0.01 5.81
N PRO A 123 -36.08 -1.32 6.06
CA PRO A 123 -36.14 -2.00 7.36
C PRO A 123 -34.84 -2.66 7.85
N TRP A 124 -33.64 -2.09 7.63
CA TRP A 124 -32.34 -2.51 8.21
C TRP A 124 -31.99 -4.03 8.16
N THR A 125 -32.74 -4.85 7.43
CA THR A 125 -32.60 -6.31 7.41
C THR A 125 -31.23 -6.72 6.89
N GLU A 126 -30.76 -6.04 5.85
CA GLU A 126 -29.43 -6.24 5.27
C GLU A 126 -28.32 -5.86 6.25
N VAL A 127 -28.49 -4.76 7.00
CA VAL A 127 -27.53 -4.34 8.03
C VAL A 127 -27.42 -5.41 9.12
N GLN A 128 -28.56 -5.92 9.61
CA GLN A 128 -28.57 -6.99 10.60
C GLN A 128 -27.98 -8.31 10.07
N SER A 129 -28.28 -8.65 8.81
CA SER A 129 -27.75 -9.84 8.14
C SER A 129 -26.23 -9.78 8.01
N PHE A 130 -25.72 -8.62 7.59
CA PHE A 130 -24.29 -8.32 7.54
C PHE A 130 -23.64 -8.49 8.92
N LEU A 131 -24.19 -7.86 9.96
CA LEU A 131 -23.66 -7.97 11.33
C LEU A 131 -23.62 -9.41 11.82
N ARG A 132 -24.69 -10.19 11.62
CA ARG A 132 -24.73 -11.61 12.01
C ARG A 132 -23.65 -12.41 11.27
N SER A 133 -23.51 -12.18 9.97
CA SER A 133 -22.54 -12.88 9.12
C SER A 133 -21.10 -12.54 9.47
N VAL A 134 -20.84 -11.29 9.85
CA VAL A 134 -19.52 -10.79 10.23
C VAL A 134 -19.14 -11.27 11.63
N LEU A 135 -20.02 -11.07 12.63
CA LEU A 135 -19.76 -11.47 14.02
C LEU A 135 -19.62 -12.98 14.17
N ALA A 136 -20.33 -13.80 13.37
CA ALA A 136 -20.18 -15.25 13.38
C ALA A 136 -18.80 -15.74 12.89
N ARG A 137 -18.01 -14.89 12.22
CA ARG A 137 -16.65 -15.20 11.75
C ARG A 137 -15.57 -14.82 12.74
N PHE A 138 -15.90 -14.07 13.79
CA PHE A 138 -14.96 -13.65 14.81
C PHE A 138 -15.10 -14.52 16.06
N PHE A 139 -13.97 -14.92 16.62
CA PHE A 139 -13.92 -15.57 17.93
C PHE A 139 -13.87 -14.49 19.01
N VAL A 140 -15.06 -14.12 19.52
CA VAL A 140 -15.22 -13.10 20.57
C VAL A 140 -15.16 -13.77 21.94
N GLY A 141 -14.18 -13.38 22.77
CA GLY A 141 -13.98 -13.98 24.10
C GLY A 141 -12.86 -13.34 24.93
N PRO A 142 -12.79 -13.62 26.25
CA PRO A 142 -11.71 -13.13 27.11
C PRO A 142 -10.36 -13.65 26.63
N GLY A 143 -9.42 -12.76 26.31
CA GLY A 143 -8.15 -13.15 25.70
C GLY A 143 -8.28 -13.53 24.21
N GLN A 144 -9.26 -12.96 23.49
CA GLN A 144 -9.38 -13.02 22.03
C GLN A 144 -9.86 -11.65 21.49
N ILE A 145 -10.67 -11.63 20.43
CA ILE A 145 -11.24 -10.40 19.83
C ILE A 145 -12.25 -9.79 20.80
N GLN A 146 -12.19 -8.47 20.97
CA GLN A 146 -13.14 -7.70 21.76
C GLN A 146 -13.92 -6.74 20.85
N VAL A 147 -15.20 -6.52 21.17
CA VAL A 147 -16.14 -5.68 20.42
C VAL A 147 -16.70 -4.61 21.35
#